data_AF-A0A933M848-F1
#
_entry.id   AF-A0A933M848-F1
#
_cell.length_a   1.000
_cell.length_b   1.000
_cell.length_c   1.000
_cell.angle_alpha   90.00
_cell.angle_beta   90.00
_cell.angle_gamma   90.00
#
_symmetry.space_group_name_H-M   'P 1'
#
loop_
_entity.id
_entity.type
_entity.pdbx_description
1 polymer ?
#
loop_
_entity_poly.entity_id
_entity_poly.type
_entity_poly.pdbx_seq_one_letter_code
_entity_poly.pdbx_strand_id
1 'polypeptide(L)'
;MPNDLHAEEILKLEFEYARETAAQAQNDRTVIVNLYLLLVGGAGSLLLAAGSLVPVGRFDIPAQALTVLFGVLGLLGALTLFKLIRLRQAWFDSVRAMNTIKAYYLQTFPALEDAFLWQAKSIPARGKAWSITFILSTMVILLSSTSFAAAMHLTALRQGDAQIMLDAIVFGLGFGLQLLFYFYELRGTEQNQFTTAQEKQDGT
;
A
#
# COMPACT_ATOMS: atom_id res chain seq x y z
N MET A 1 34.68 35.56 2.20
CA MET A 1 34.42 34.86 0.94
C MET A 1 32.99 34.37 1.02
N PRO A 2 32.06 34.92 0.21
CA PRO A 2 30.65 34.54 0.28
C PRO A 2 30.37 33.35 -0.64
N ASN A 3 29.60 32.37 -0.14
CA ASN A 3 29.01 31.21 -0.84
C ASN A 3 29.91 30.02 -1.22
N ASP A 4 30.64 29.45 -0.27
CA ASP A 4 30.97 28.01 -0.36
C ASP A 4 29.81 27.22 0.25
N LEU A 5 28.81 26.90 -0.58
CA LEU A 5 27.89 25.80 -0.27
C LEU A 5 28.72 24.52 -0.26
N HIS A 6 29.09 24.04 0.92
CA HIS A 6 29.87 22.82 1.06
C HIS A 6 29.03 21.66 0.50
N ALA A 7 29.42 21.13 -0.66
CA ALA A 7 28.68 20.07 -1.34
C ALA A 7 28.46 18.85 -0.43
N GLU A 8 29.39 18.58 0.49
CA GLU A 8 29.25 17.57 1.54
C GLU A 8 28.06 17.83 2.47
N GLU A 9 27.85 19.08 2.89
CA GLU A 9 26.73 19.46 3.76
C GLU A 9 25.39 19.27 3.04
N ILE A 10 25.32 19.64 1.75
CA ILE A 10 24.12 19.41 0.94
C ILE A 10 23.82 17.91 0.82
N LEU A 11 24.83 17.09 0.49
CA LEU A 11 24.65 15.64 0.35
C LEU A 11 24.25 14.99 1.67
N LYS A 12 24.79 15.47 2.79
CA LYS A 12 24.39 15.01 4.13
C LYS A 12 22.94 15.36 4.43
N LEU A 13 22.52 16.61 4.18
CA LEU A 13 21.14 17.06 4.39
C LEU A 13 20.15 16.28 3.50
N GLU A 14 20.50 16.03 2.23
CA GLU A 14 19.69 15.22 1.32
C GLU A 14 19.56 13.78 1.81
N PHE A 15 20.65 13.18 2.32
CA PHE A 15 20.63 11.85 2.90
C PHE A 15 19.73 11.79 4.15
N GLU A 16 19.82 12.78 5.03
CA GLU A 16 19.00 12.89 6.23
C GLU A 16 17.52 13.05 5.88
N TYR A 17 17.19 13.93 4.92
CA TYR A 17 15.83 14.13 4.41
C TYR A 17 15.25 12.84 3.81
N ALA A 18 16.01 12.13 2.97
CA ALA A 18 15.57 10.86 2.39
C ALA A 18 15.36 9.80 3.47
N ARG A 19 16.24 9.72 4.47
CA ARG A 19 16.10 8.80 5.61
C ARG A 19 14.82 9.06 6.41
N GLU A 20 14.54 10.33 6.73
CA GLU A 20 13.33 10.71 7.48
C GLU A 20 12.07 10.42 6.69
N THR A 21 12.05 10.75 5.40
CA THR A 21 10.93 10.45 4.50
C THR A 21 10.66 8.95 4.42
N ALA A 22 11.71 8.12 4.31
CA ALA A 22 11.57 6.66 4.33
C ALA A 22 10.98 6.15 5.66
N ALA A 23 11.45 6.69 6.80
CA ALA A 23 10.96 6.32 8.12
C ALA A 23 9.49 6.71 8.31
N GLN A 24 9.12 7.95 7.92
CA GLN A 24 7.75 8.44 7.95
C GLN A 24 6.83 7.57 7.08
N ALA A 25 7.24 7.28 5.84
CA ALA A 25 6.46 6.42 4.95
C ALA A 25 6.26 4.99 5.50
N GLN A 26 7.18 4.49 6.33
CA GLN A 26 7.01 3.21 7.04
C GLN A 26 6.04 3.32 8.21
N ASN A 27 6.12 4.39 9.01
CA ASN A 27 5.22 4.62 10.13
C ASN A 27 3.76 4.83 9.65
N ASP A 28 3.58 5.67 8.63
CA ASP A 28 2.27 6.01 8.07
C ASP A 28 1.52 4.78 7.52
N ARG A 29 2.25 3.81 6.97
CA ARG A 29 1.65 2.53 6.51
C ARG A 29 0.94 1.79 7.64
N THR A 30 1.58 1.70 8.80
CA THR A 30 1.00 1.02 9.97
C THR A 30 -0.20 1.79 10.51
N VAL A 31 -0.08 3.11 10.63
CA VAL A 31 -1.15 3.99 11.13
C VAL A 31 -2.40 3.87 10.27
N ILE A 32 -2.26 3.97 8.96
CA ILE A 32 -3.38 3.93 8.01
C ILE A 32 -4.08 2.57 8.03
N VAL A 33 -3.33 1.47 8.08
CA VAL A 33 -3.92 0.13 8.15
C VAL A 33 -4.67 -0.07 9.46
N ASN A 34 -4.08 0.33 10.59
CA ASN A 34 -4.72 0.21 11.89
C ASN A 34 -6.03 1.01 11.97
N LEU A 35 -6.03 2.22 11.41
CA LEU A 35 -7.25 3.02 11.33
C LEU A 35 -8.33 2.31 10.50
N TYR A 36 -7.98 1.72 9.35
CA TYR A 36 -8.93 0.99 8.53
C TYR A 36 -9.47 -0.26 9.25
N LEU A 37 -8.60 -1.03 9.90
CA LEU A 37 -9.00 -2.20 10.70
C LEU A 37 -9.93 -1.80 11.85
N LEU A 38 -9.65 -0.70 12.52
CA LEU A 38 -10.51 -0.18 13.59
C LEU A 38 -11.89 0.19 13.05
N LEU A 39 -11.98 0.83 11.89
CA LEU A 39 -13.25 1.20 11.27
C LEU A 39 -14.07 -0.03 10.86
N VAL A 40 -13.45 -0.98 10.15
CA VAL A 40 -14.14 -2.20 9.69
C VAL A 40 -14.51 -3.10 10.87
N GLY A 41 -13.57 -3.35 11.78
CA GLY A 41 -13.79 -4.17 12.97
C GLY A 41 -14.77 -3.54 13.96
N GLY A 42 -14.71 -2.23 14.15
CA GLY A 42 -15.65 -1.46 14.97
C GLY A 42 -17.07 -1.49 14.40
N ALA A 43 -17.22 -1.24 13.10
CA ALA A 43 -18.51 -1.35 12.43
C ALA A 43 -19.08 -2.77 12.53
N GLY A 44 -18.28 -3.80 12.23
CA GLY A 44 -18.71 -5.20 12.34
C GLY A 44 -19.12 -5.58 13.77
N SER A 45 -18.34 -5.16 14.77
CA SER A 45 -18.64 -5.44 16.19
C SER A 45 -19.92 -4.76 16.65
N LEU A 46 -20.15 -3.51 16.26
CA LEU A 46 -21.39 -2.79 16.57
C LEU A 46 -22.62 -3.47 15.95
N LEU A 47 -22.50 -3.91 14.69
CA LEU A 47 -23.59 -4.63 14.02
C LEU A 47 -23.91 -5.96 14.73
N LEU A 48 -22.88 -6.73 15.08
CA LEU A 48 -23.05 -7.99 15.81
C LEU A 48 -23.65 -7.77 17.21
N ALA A 49 -23.14 -6.78 17.96
CA ALA A 49 -23.65 -6.44 19.28
C ALA A 49 -25.13 -6.04 19.20
N ALA A 50 -25.48 -5.18 18.25
CA ALA A 50 -26.86 -4.73 18.09
C ALA A 50 -27.82 -5.88 17.70
N GLY A 51 -27.37 -6.82 16.88
CA GLY A 51 -28.13 -8.04 16.57
C GLY A 51 -28.29 -9.01 17.76
N SER A 52 -27.35 -9.02 18.70
CA SER A 52 -27.40 -9.89 19.89
C SER A 52 -28.18 -9.31 21.08
N LEU A 53 -28.18 -7.99 21.25
CA LEU A 53 -28.72 -7.31 22.45
C LEU A 53 -30.18 -6.88 22.29
N VAL A 54 -30.66 -6.72 21.06
CA VAL A 54 -32.03 -6.26 20.81
C VAL A 54 -32.94 -7.46 20.56
N PRO A 55 -34.09 -7.57 21.26
CA PRO A 55 -35.05 -8.65 21.03
C PRO A 55 -35.49 -8.74 19.56
N VAL A 56 -35.60 -9.97 19.06
CA VAL A 56 -36.04 -10.29 17.70
C VAL A 56 -37.34 -9.54 17.38
N GLY A 57 -37.35 -8.74 16.31
CA GLY A 57 -38.50 -7.95 15.86
C GLY A 57 -38.54 -6.48 16.30
N ARG A 58 -37.57 -6.01 17.11
CA ARG A 58 -37.43 -4.57 17.45
C ARG A 58 -36.23 -3.89 16.82
N PHE A 59 -35.32 -4.66 16.23
CA PHE A 59 -34.15 -4.15 15.53
C PHE A 59 -34.35 -4.27 14.03
N ASP A 60 -34.72 -3.17 13.40
CA ASP A 60 -34.86 -3.09 11.94
C ASP A 60 -33.91 -2.01 11.43
N ILE A 61 -32.63 -2.38 11.21
CA ILE A 61 -31.74 -1.52 10.43
C ILE A 61 -32.16 -1.70 8.97
N PRO A 62 -32.56 -0.61 8.28
CA PRO A 62 -32.91 -0.73 6.87
C PRO A 62 -31.72 -1.27 6.07
N ALA A 63 -31.94 -2.28 5.24
CA ALA A 63 -30.90 -2.89 4.40
C ALA A 63 -30.14 -1.86 3.55
N GLN A 64 -30.80 -0.76 3.18
CA GLN A 64 -30.21 0.38 2.48
C GLN A 64 -29.09 1.05 3.30
N ALA A 65 -29.28 1.24 4.61
CA ALA A 65 -28.26 1.83 5.47
C ALA A 65 -27.03 0.92 5.60
N LEU A 66 -27.25 -0.40 5.72
CA LEU A 66 -26.16 -1.38 5.74
C LEU A 66 -25.44 -1.45 4.39
N THR A 67 -26.18 -1.38 3.28
CA THR A 67 -25.62 -1.31 1.92
C THR A 67 -24.67 -0.12 1.78
N VAL A 68 -25.12 1.07 2.21
CA VAL A 68 -24.31 2.28 2.17
C VAL A 68 -23.09 2.14 3.08
N LEU A 69 -23.25 1.64 4.31
CA LEU A 69 -22.15 1.43 5.24
C LEU A 69 -21.07 0.52 4.65
N PHE A 70 -21.44 -0.67 4.17
CA PHE A 70 -20.49 -1.62 3.60
C PHE A 70 -19.90 -1.12 2.27
N GLY A 71 -20.67 -0.40 1.45
CA GLY A 71 -20.16 0.25 0.24
C GLY A 71 -19.10 1.29 0.55
N VAL A 72 -19.32 2.13 1.57
CA VAL A 72 -18.35 3.12 2.05
C VAL A 72 -17.11 2.44 2.63
N LEU A 73 -17.27 1.38 3.44
CA LEU A 73 -16.12 0.62 3.97
C LEU A 73 -15.30 -0.05 2.87
N GLY A 74 -15.96 -0.57 1.83
CA GLY A 74 -15.31 -1.12 0.63
C GLY A 74 -14.49 -0.05 -0.09
N LEU A 75 -15.09 1.12 -0.34
CA LEU A 75 -14.44 2.26 -0.98
C LEU A 75 -13.25 2.79 -0.16
N LEU A 76 -13.42 2.94 1.15
CA LEU A 76 -12.33 3.33 2.05
C LEU A 76 -11.18 2.33 2.02
N GLY A 77 -11.48 1.03 1.91
CA GLY A 77 -10.47 -0.01 1.72
C GLY A 77 -9.70 0.14 0.41
N ALA A 78 -10.39 0.41 -0.70
CA ALA A 78 -9.74 0.67 -2.00
C ALA A 78 -8.85 1.93 -1.96
N LEU A 79 -9.30 3.01 -1.32
CA LEU A 79 -8.49 4.22 -1.12
C LEU A 79 -7.30 3.98 -0.19
N THR A 80 -7.48 3.14 0.83
CA THR A 80 -6.41 2.73 1.74
C THR A 80 -5.33 1.96 0.99
N LEU A 81 -5.71 1.04 0.11
CA LEU A 81 -4.79 0.34 -0.77
C LEU A 81 -3.98 1.31 -1.64
N PHE A 82 -4.64 2.30 -2.27
CA PHE A 82 -3.95 3.31 -3.06
C PHE A 82 -2.91 4.08 -2.24
N LYS A 83 -3.24 4.49 -1.01
CA LYS A 83 -2.29 5.14 -0.10
C LYS A 83 -1.10 4.23 0.24
N LEU A 84 -1.34 2.94 0.51
CA LEU A 84 -0.28 1.98 0.80
C LEU A 84 0.70 1.81 -0.37
N ILE A 85 0.18 1.76 -1.59
CA ILE A 85 1.00 1.70 -2.82
C ILE A 85 1.86 2.96 -2.92
N ARG A 86 1.28 4.15 -2.75
CA ARG A 86 2.02 5.42 -2.80
C ARG A 86 3.10 5.52 -1.73
N LEU A 87 2.81 5.09 -0.51
CA LEU A 87 3.80 5.05 0.57
C LEU A 87 4.92 4.05 0.30
N ARG A 88 4.63 2.93 -0.36
CA ARG A 88 5.64 1.97 -0.80
C ARG A 88 6.55 2.54 -1.88
N GLN A 89 5.98 3.28 -2.83
CA GLN A 89 6.73 3.99 -3.87
C GLN A 89 7.65 5.05 -3.23
N ALA A 90 7.10 5.93 -2.38
CA ALA A 90 7.87 6.96 -1.67
C ALA A 90 9.02 6.37 -0.84
N TRP A 91 8.76 5.31 -0.07
CA TRP A 91 9.82 4.61 0.67
C TRP A 91 10.94 4.10 -0.25
N PHE A 92 10.58 3.50 -1.39
CA PHE A 92 11.56 2.95 -2.32
C PHE A 92 12.41 4.05 -2.95
N ASP A 93 11.79 5.15 -3.36
CA ASP A 93 12.48 6.29 -3.96
C ASP A 93 13.45 6.95 -2.96
N SER A 94 13.05 7.09 -1.69
CA SER A 94 13.93 7.56 -0.62
C SER A 94 15.12 6.63 -0.36
N VAL A 95 14.89 5.31 -0.30
CA VAL A 95 15.99 4.33 -0.15
C VAL A 95 16.94 4.36 -1.34
N ARG A 96 16.41 4.59 -2.54
CA ARG A 96 17.24 4.75 -3.72
C ARG A 96 18.08 6.02 -3.65
N ALA A 97 17.50 7.16 -3.30
CA ALA A 97 18.24 8.42 -3.15
C ALA A 97 19.42 8.26 -2.18
N MET A 98 19.19 7.66 -1.01
CA MET A 98 20.24 7.34 -0.04
C MET A 98 21.36 6.47 -0.63
N ASN A 99 21.01 5.45 -1.44
CA ASN A 99 22.01 4.58 -2.05
C ASN A 99 22.75 5.24 -3.23
N THR A 100 22.13 6.17 -3.94
CA THR A 100 22.81 6.99 -4.95
C THR A 100 23.90 7.84 -4.32
N ILE A 101 23.61 8.47 -3.16
CA ILE A 101 24.60 9.25 -2.41
C ILE A 101 25.75 8.35 -1.93
N LYS A 102 25.45 7.17 -1.37
CA LYS A 102 26.49 6.20 -0.99
C LYS A 102 27.37 5.78 -2.17
N ALA A 103 26.75 5.50 -3.33
CA ALA A 103 27.47 5.11 -4.53
C ALA A 103 28.42 6.22 -5.00
N TYR A 104 28.04 7.49 -4.86
CA TYR A 104 28.93 8.62 -5.11
C TYR A 104 30.16 8.60 -4.18
N TYR A 105 29.98 8.41 -2.88
CA TYR A 105 31.10 8.33 -1.93
C TYR A 105 32.01 7.11 -2.14
N LEU A 106 31.46 5.98 -2.61
CA LEU A 106 32.25 4.77 -2.90
C LEU A 106 33.20 4.94 -4.08
N GLN A 107 32.94 5.86 -5.02
CA GLN A 107 33.87 6.18 -6.10
C GLN A 107 35.16 6.83 -5.56
N THR A 108 35.03 7.66 -4.52
CA THR A 108 36.15 8.38 -3.91
C THR A 108 36.81 7.58 -2.80
N PHE A 109 36.04 6.80 -2.04
CA PHE A 109 36.52 6.02 -0.88
C PHE A 109 36.13 4.54 -0.98
N PRO A 110 36.80 3.74 -1.83
CA PRO A 110 36.47 2.33 -2.04
C PRO A 110 36.58 1.48 -0.77
N ALA A 111 37.45 1.86 0.18
CA ALA A 111 37.61 1.17 1.46
C ALA A 111 36.34 1.12 2.32
N LEU A 112 35.33 1.96 2.01
CA LEU A 112 34.04 1.95 2.70
C LEU A 112 33.05 0.91 2.14
N GLU A 113 33.39 0.20 1.07
CA GLU A 113 32.47 -0.76 0.43
C GLU A 113 31.98 -1.84 1.40
N ASP A 114 32.90 -2.41 2.19
CA ASP A 114 32.60 -3.45 3.18
C ASP A 114 31.76 -2.92 4.36
N ALA A 115 31.73 -1.60 4.59
CA ALA A 115 30.92 -0.99 5.63
C ALA A 115 29.44 -0.84 5.24
N PHE A 116 29.12 -0.84 3.95
CA PHE A 116 27.75 -0.66 3.46
C PHE A 116 27.10 -1.99 3.05
N LEU A 117 26.29 -2.54 3.96
CA LEU A 117 25.50 -3.76 3.70
C LEU A 117 24.51 -3.60 2.53
N TRP A 118 23.89 -2.43 2.40
CA TRP A 118 22.89 -2.15 1.37
C TRP A 118 23.45 -1.18 0.34
N GLN A 119 23.41 -1.60 -0.92
CA GLN A 119 23.85 -0.88 -2.11
C GLN A 119 22.69 -0.81 -3.10
N ALA A 120 22.81 0.04 -4.14
CA ALA A 120 21.74 0.21 -5.14
C ALA A 120 21.27 -1.11 -5.78
N LYS A 121 22.19 -2.06 -6.00
CA LYS A 121 21.89 -3.39 -6.56
C LYS A 121 21.19 -4.37 -5.59
N SER A 122 21.28 -4.13 -4.28
CA SER A 122 20.73 -5.02 -3.25
C SER A 122 19.40 -4.53 -2.65
N ILE A 123 18.84 -3.44 -3.16
CA ILE A 123 17.52 -2.95 -2.76
C ILE A 123 16.45 -3.95 -3.25
N PRO A 124 15.58 -4.46 -2.36
CA PRO A 124 14.52 -5.37 -2.77
C PRO A 124 13.53 -4.69 -3.72
N ALA A 125 13.08 -5.43 -4.74
CA ALA A 125 12.10 -4.96 -5.72
C ALA A 125 10.87 -4.31 -5.08
N ARG A 126 10.30 -3.31 -5.75
CA ARG A 126 9.15 -2.53 -5.25
C ARG A 126 7.96 -3.42 -4.92
N GLY A 127 7.60 -4.29 -5.86
CA GLY A 127 6.47 -5.22 -5.80
C GLY A 127 6.82 -6.60 -5.20
N LYS A 128 7.86 -6.72 -4.38
CA LYS A 128 8.23 -8.00 -3.76
C LYS A 128 7.04 -8.58 -2.96
N ALA A 129 6.52 -9.70 -3.45
CA ALA A 129 5.52 -10.50 -2.76
C ALA A 129 6.06 -10.99 -1.41
N TRP A 130 5.16 -11.24 -0.47
CA TRP A 130 5.51 -11.66 0.91
C TRP A 130 6.33 -10.65 1.70
N SER A 131 6.39 -9.39 1.26
CA SER A 131 6.83 -8.29 2.11
C SER A 131 5.73 -7.90 3.11
N ILE A 132 6.12 -7.22 4.20
CA ILE A 132 5.15 -6.68 5.17
C ILE A 132 4.12 -5.77 4.47
N THR A 133 4.56 -4.97 3.49
CA THR A 133 3.65 -4.11 2.72
C THR A 133 2.66 -4.91 1.89
N PHE A 134 3.10 -6.01 1.26
CA PHE A 134 2.21 -6.91 0.53
C PHE A 134 1.16 -7.53 1.47
N ILE A 135 1.59 -8.05 2.62
CA ILE A 135 0.67 -8.68 3.60
C ILE A 135 -0.39 -7.70 4.08
N LEU A 136 0.02 -6.48 4.47
CA LEU A 136 -0.92 -5.43 4.90
C LEU A 136 -1.87 -5.01 3.78
N SER A 137 -1.36 -4.89 2.54
CA SER A 137 -2.19 -4.52 1.38
C SER A 137 -3.20 -5.63 1.06
N THR A 138 -2.79 -6.89 1.08
CA THR A 138 -3.67 -8.05 0.86
C THR A 138 -4.77 -8.14 1.90
N MET A 139 -4.47 -7.84 3.16
CA MET A 139 -5.48 -7.78 4.22
C MET A 139 -6.52 -6.68 3.95
N VAL A 140 -6.08 -5.48 3.54
CA VAL A 140 -6.98 -4.39 3.15
C VAL A 140 -7.83 -4.79 1.93
N ILE A 141 -7.22 -5.42 0.92
CA ILE A 141 -7.91 -5.90 -0.29
C ILE A 141 -9.00 -6.89 0.06
N LEU A 142 -8.69 -7.85 0.94
CA LEU A 142 -9.64 -8.86 1.37
C LEU A 142 -10.84 -8.23 2.08
N LEU A 143 -10.60 -7.33 3.05
CA LEU A 143 -11.67 -6.64 3.77
C LEU A 143 -12.50 -5.71 2.87
N SER A 144 -11.85 -5.00 1.94
CA SER A 144 -12.51 -4.14 0.96
C SER A 144 -13.43 -4.95 0.05
N SER A 145 -12.93 -6.07 -0.49
CA SER A 145 -13.69 -6.95 -1.39
C SER A 145 -14.87 -7.61 -0.68
N THR A 146 -14.67 -8.06 0.56
CA THR A 146 -15.77 -8.57 1.40
C THR A 146 -16.81 -7.49 1.69
N SER A 147 -16.39 -6.25 1.95
CA SER A 147 -17.33 -5.14 2.18
C SER A 147 -18.16 -4.85 0.92
N PHE A 148 -17.56 -4.86 -0.26
CA PHE A 148 -18.33 -4.72 -1.51
C PHE A 148 -19.29 -5.88 -1.75
N ALA A 149 -18.88 -7.12 -1.48
CA ALA A 149 -19.77 -8.28 -1.58
C ALA A 149 -20.93 -8.21 -0.57
N ALA A 150 -20.68 -7.76 0.66
CA ALA A 150 -21.72 -7.55 1.67
C ALA A 150 -22.71 -6.45 1.26
N ALA A 151 -22.21 -5.33 0.70
CA ALA A 151 -23.07 -4.29 0.15
C ALA A 151 -23.94 -4.83 -0.99
N MET A 152 -23.36 -5.62 -1.90
CA MET A 152 -24.09 -6.27 -2.99
C MET A 152 -25.18 -7.20 -2.46
N HIS A 153 -24.87 -8.04 -1.47
CA HIS A 153 -25.82 -8.95 -0.85
C HIS A 153 -27.06 -8.20 -0.33
N LEU A 154 -26.88 -7.02 0.25
CA LEU A 154 -27.97 -6.26 0.88
C LEU A 154 -28.87 -5.50 -0.11
N THR A 155 -28.50 -5.39 -1.38
CA THR A 155 -29.30 -4.66 -2.40
C THR A 155 -30.52 -5.42 -2.92
N ALA A 156 -30.73 -6.68 -2.51
CA ALA A 156 -31.91 -7.50 -2.84
C ALA A 156 -32.21 -7.65 -4.35
N LEU A 157 -31.21 -7.52 -5.23
CA LEU A 157 -31.41 -7.64 -6.69
C LEU A 157 -31.81 -9.04 -7.15
N ARG A 158 -31.51 -10.09 -6.37
CA ARG A 158 -31.85 -11.50 -6.62
C ARG A 158 -32.09 -12.21 -5.29
N GLN A 159 -32.79 -13.35 -5.33
CA GLN A 159 -33.03 -14.22 -4.17
C GLN A 159 -32.48 -15.64 -4.43
N GLY A 160 -32.05 -16.32 -3.37
CA GLY A 160 -31.56 -17.70 -3.43
C GLY A 160 -30.13 -17.84 -3.96
N ASP A 161 -29.79 -19.01 -4.52
CA ASP A 161 -28.43 -19.38 -4.95
C ASP A 161 -27.79 -18.38 -5.93
N ALA A 162 -28.61 -17.73 -6.76
CA ALA A 162 -28.16 -16.74 -7.72
C ALA A 162 -27.55 -15.48 -7.07
N GLN A 163 -27.92 -15.17 -5.83
CA GLN A 163 -27.39 -14.04 -5.06
C GLN A 163 -26.01 -14.40 -4.48
N ILE A 164 -25.86 -15.57 -3.88
CA ILE A 164 -24.57 -16.05 -3.34
C ILE A 164 -23.52 -16.13 -4.46
N MET A 165 -23.93 -16.61 -5.65
CA MET A 165 -23.05 -16.64 -6.82
C MET A 165 -22.64 -15.22 -7.24
N LEU A 166 -23.55 -14.26 -7.21
CA LEU A 166 -23.25 -12.86 -7.51
C LEU A 166 -22.25 -12.27 -6.50
N ASP A 167 -22.45 -12.52 -5.20
CA ASP A 167 -21.57 -12.04 -4.14
C ASP A 167 -20.16 -12.62 -4.29
N ALA A 168 -20.05 -13.91 -4.62
CA ALA A 168 -18.79 -14.57 -4.91
C ALA A 168 -18.09 -13.96 -6.15
N ILE A 169 -18.85 -13.61 -7.19
CA ILE A 169 -18.33 -12.92 -8.37
C ILE A 169 -17.83 -11.51 -8.00
N VAL A 170 -18.62 -10.72 -7.26
CA VAL A 170 -18.22 -9.38 -6.82
C VAL A 170 -16.98 -9.43 -5.94
N PHE A 171 -16.92 -10.37 -5.00
CA PHE A 171 -15.73 -10.62 -4.19
C PHE A 171 -14.53 -10.98 -5.05
N GLY A 172 -14.66 -11.98 -5.93
CA GLY A 172 -13.57 -12.46 -6.77
C GLY A 172 -13.04 -11.39 -7.73
N LEU A 173 -13.93 -10.63 -8.35
CA LEU A 173 -13.57 -9.51 -9.22
C LEU A 173 -12.93 -8.37 -8.41
N GLY A 174 -13.51 -7.97 -7.28
CA GLY A 174 -12.94 -6.95 -6.41
C GLY A 174 -11.54 -7.31 -5.93
N PHE A 175 -11.37 -8.54 -5.43
CA PHE A 175 -10.10 -9.05 -4.95
C PHE A 175 -9.07 -9.12 -6.07
N GLY A 176 -9.45 -9.73 -7.20
CA GLY A 176 -8.58 -9.89 -8.36
C GLY A 176 -8.14 -8.55 -8.95
N LEU A 177 -9.08 -7.62 -9.18
CA LEU A 177 -8.79 -6.29 -9.73
C LEU A 177 -7.88 -5.48 -8.80
N GLN A 178 -8.15 -5.46 -7.49
CA GLN A 178 -7.33 -4.73 -6.54
C GLN A 178 -5.92 -5.33 -6.41
N LEU A 179 -5.80 -6.67 -6.44
CA LEU A 179 -4.51 -7.35 -6.41
C LEU A 179 -3.70 -7.11 -7.70
N LEU A 180 -4.36 -7.16 -8.86
CA LEU A 180 -3.74 -6.81 -10.13
C LEU A 180 -3.30 -5.34 -10.14
N PHE A 181 -4.15 -4.44 -9.65
CA PHE A 181 -3.83 -3.02 -9.52
C PHE A 181 -2.60 -2.79 -8.63
N TYR A 182 -2.50 -3.49 -7.49
CA TYR A 182 -1.32 -3.46 -6.62
C TYR A 182 -0.03 -3.81 -7.36
N PHE A 183 -0.03 -4.92 -8.11
CA PHE A 183 1.16 -5.34 -8.84
C PHE A 183 1.46 -4.45 -10.04
N TYR A 184 0.43 -3.98 -10.74
CA TYR A 184 0.56 -3.09 -11.89
C TYR A 184 1.27 -1.78 -11.48
N GLU A 185 0.79 -1.11 -10.43
CA GLU A 185 1.36 0.15 -9.94
C GLU A 185 2.78 0.00 -9.38
N LEU A 186 3.12 -1.16 -8.79
CA LEU A 186 4.46 -1.40 -8.25
C LEU A 186 5.47 -1.93 -9.29
N ARG A 187 5.02 -2.34 -10.48
CA ARG A 187 5.90 -2.72 -11.60
C ARG A 187 6.41 -1.53 -12.42
N GLY A 188 5.65 -0.43 -12.47
CA GLY A 188 5.76 0.63 -13.48
C GLY A 188 7.03 1.50 -13.52
N THR A 189 8.18 1.05 -13.01
CA THR A 189 9.39 1.90 -13.05
C THR A 189 10.72 1.12 -13.02
N GLU A 190 10.72 -0.22 -13.03
CA GLU A 190 11.97 -0.99 -13.14
C GLU A 190 12.48 -1.08 -14.59
N GLN A 191 11.59 -1.24 -15.59
CA GLN A 191 12.00 -1.46 -16.99
C GLN A 191 12.65 -0.26 -17.69
N ASN A 192 12.21 0.97 -17.43
CA ASN A 192 12.76 2.13 -18.15
C ASN A 192 14.18 2.50 -17.73
N GLN A 193 14.61 2.15 -16.51
CA GLN A 193 15.89 2.64 -15.97
C GLN A 193 17.07 1.68 -16.17
N PHE A 194 16.83 0.37 -16.27
CA PHE A 194 17.87 -0.56 -16.72
C PHE A 194 18.19 -0.37 -18.21
N THR A 195 17.19 -0.07 -19.04
CA THR A 195 17.37 0.23 -20.46
C THR A 195 18.23 1.48 -20.66
N THR A 196 17.96 2.58 -19.94
CA THR A 196 18.77 3.81 -20.05
C THR A 196 20.17 3.67 -19.42
N ALA A 197 20.34 2.81 -18.41
CA ALA A 197 21.65 2.54 -17.82
C ALA A 197 22.54 1.68 -18.73
N GLN A 198 21.96 0.71 -19.46
CA GLN A 198 22.67 -0.11 -20.45
C GLN A 198 23.01 0.69 -21.72
N GLU A 199 22.09 1.52 -22.24
CA GLU A 199 22.39 2.39 -23.39
C GLU A 199 23.53 3.39 -23.11
N LYS A 200 23.70 3.83 -21.86
CA LYS A 200 24.84 4.67 -21.47
C LYS A 200 26.16 3.92 -21.32
N GLN A 201 26.14 2.60 -21.11
CA GLN A 201 27.34 1.78 -21.02
C GLN A 201 27.81 1.24 -22.37
N ASP A 202 26.89 1.01 -23.31
CA ASP A 202 27.22 0.54 -24.66
C ASP A 202 27.50 1.68 -25.66
N GLY A 203 27.35 2.95 -25.23
CA GLY A 203 27.53 4.16 -26.03
C GLY A 203 28.86 4.90 -25.87
N THR A 204 29.86 4.31 -25.20
CA THR A 204 31.24 4.82 -25.04
C THR A 204 32.24 3.76 -25.42
#